data_AF-A0A6B0WQD0-F1
#
_entry.id   AF-A0A6B0WQD0-F1
#
_cell.length_a   1.000
_cell.length_b   1.000
_cell.length_c   1.000
_cell.angle_alpha   90.00
_cell.angle_beta   90.00
_cell.angle_gamma   90.00
#
_symmetry.space_group_name_H-M   'P 1'
#
loop_
_entity.id
_entity.type
_entity.pdbx_description
1 polymer ?
#
loop_
_entity_poly.entity_id
_entity_poly.type
_entity_poly.pdbx_seq_one_letter_code
_entity_poly.pdbx_strand_id
1 'polypeptide(L)'
;MLGLQSGPVADPSLLVLAGAGAIAICAMILPGISGAFLLLMLGMYGAVINVVTDLRYIDAVVFLAGAAVGLALFSTVLGRLLDRARNPVMAVMVGLMVGSLRVLWPWPNGVGVISRHEDEIISGTGLDWPAADEWLAPTVAAAAGLAAVLIITRLARDRGSV
;
A
#
# COMPACT_ATOMS: atom_id res chain seq x y z
N MET A 1 18.39 9.78 9.36
CA MET A 1 19.16 8.52 9.33
C MET A 1 18.27 7.39 8.81
N LEU A 2 18.12 7.27 7.48
CA LEU A 2 17.46 6.12 6.83
C LEU A 2 18.56 5.10 6.48
N GLY A 3 19.11 4.47 7.53
CA GLY A 3 20.37 3.73 7.49
C GLY A 3 20.23 2.21 7.33
N LEU A 4 19.18 1.74 6.66
CA LEU A 4 19.00 0.32 6.30
C LEU A 4 18.35 0.18 4.91
N GLN A 5 18.74 1.01 3.94
CA GLN A 5 18.57 0.59 2.55
C GLN A 5 19.66 -0.43 2.25
N SER A 6 19.28 -1.68 2.01
CA SER A 6 20.15 -2.61 1.31
C SER A 6 20.63 -1.90 0.04
N GLY A 7 21.94 -1.76 -0.13
CA GLY A 7 22.52 -1.16 -1.32
C GLY A 7 21.94 -1.81 -2.58
N PRO A 8 21.86 -1.10 -3.71
CA PRO A 8 21.27 -1.62 -4.94
C PRO A 8 21.86 -2.99 -5.28
N VAL A 9 21.02 -4.02 -5.31
CA VAL A 9 21.48 -5.36 -5.70
C VAL A 9 21.58 -5.37 -7.23
N ALA A 10 22.79 -5.17 -7.75
CA ALA A 10 23.03 -5.07 -9.19
C ALA A 10 22.82 -6.42 -9.91
N ASP A 11 23.18 -7.53 -9.26
CA ASP A 11 23.06 -8.89 -9.80
C ASP A 11 22.43 -9.84 -8.76
N PRO A 12 21.09 -9.79 -8.57
CA PRO A 12 20.42 -10.73 -7.69
C PRO A 12 20.45 -12.14 -8.30
N SER A 13 20.60 -13.15 -7.44
CA SER A 13 20.40 -14.53 -7.87
C SER A 13 18.95 -14.73 -8.34
N LEU A 14 18.75 -15.64 -9.29
CA LEU A 14 17.43 -15.96 -9.85
C LEU A 14 16.38 -16.28 -8.77
N LEU A 15 16.80 -16.94 -7.68
CA LEU A 15 15.95 -17.22 -6.52
C LEU A 15 15.53 -15.97 -5.75
N VAL A 16 16.45 -15.02 -5.56
CA VAL A 16 16.15 -13.74 -4.90
C VAL A 16 15.22 -12.90 -5.77
N LEU A 17 15.41 -12.92 -7.09
CA LEU A 17 14.51 -12.23 -8.02
C LEU A 17 13.11 -12.83 -8.03
N ALA A 18 13.00 -14.17 -8.06
CA ALA A 18 11.72 -14.87 -7.95
C ALA A 18 11.03 -14.59 -6.60
N GLY A 19 11.78 -14.60 -5.51
CA GLY A 19 11.28 -14.26 -4.16
C GLY A 19 10.83 -12.81 -4.05
N ALA A 20 11.56 -11.87 -4.64
CA ALA A 20 11.19 -10.46 -4.69
C ALA A 20 9.88 -10.27 -5.48
N GLY A 21 9.72 -10.96 -6.62
CA GLY A 21 8.47 -10.97 -7.38
C GLY A 21 7.30 -11.55 -6.58
N ALA A 22 7.52 -12.66 -5.85
CA ALA A 22 6.53 -13.25 -4.97
C ALA A 22 6.10 -12.27 -3.86
N ILE A 23 7.05 -11.62 -3.17
CA ILE A 23 6.73 -10.66 -2.10
C ILE A 23 6.00 -9.43 -2.66
N ALA A 24 6.46 -8.91 -3.81
CA ALA A 24 5.88 -7.73 -4.45
C ALA A 24 4.42 -7.98 -4.85
N ILE A 25 4.10 -9.12 -5.47
CA ILE A 25 2.72 -9.42 -5.87
C ILE A 25 1.83 -9.71 -4.66
N CYS A 26 2.34 -10.41 -3.64
CA CYS A 26 1.61 -10.64 -2.39
C CYS A 26 1.20 -9.31 -1.74
N ALA A 27 2.09 -8.34 -1.75
CA ALA A 27 1.84 -7.01 -1.21
C ALA A 27 0.82 -6.21 -2.03
N MET A 28 0.82 -6.35 -3.36
CA MET A 28 -0.16 -5.68 -4.23
C MET A 28 -1.59 -6.19 -4.05
N ILE A 29 -1.77 -7.45 -3.61
CA ILE A 29 -3.10 -8.02 -3.36
C ILE A 29 -3.68 -7.50 -2.05
N LEU A 30 -2.83 -7.17 -1.07
CA LEU A 30 -3.28 -6.67 0.22
C LEU A 30 -3.69 -5.18 0.10
N PRO A 31 -4.92 -4.79 0.44
CA PRO A 31 -5.38 -3.42 0.33
C PRO A 31 -4.56 -2.51 1.25
N GLY A 32 -4.01 -1.44 0.67
CA GLY A 32 -3.22 -0.45 1.40
C GLY A 32 -1.72 -0.73 1.48
N ILE A 33 -1.19 -1.82 0.91
CA ILE A 33 0.26 -2.05 0.81
C ILE A 33 0.71 -1.90 -0.65
N SER A 34 1.77 -1.11 -0.87
CA SER A 34 2.37 -0.93 -2.20
C SER A 34 3.52 -1.91 -2.43
N GLY A 35 3.40 -2.76 -3.45
CA GLY A 35 4.46 -3.71 -3.83
C GLY A 35 5.76 -3.04 -4.30
N ALA A 36 5.67 -1.90 -4.99
CA ALA A 36 6.85 -1.13 -5.42
C ALA A 36 7.64 -0.55 -4.23
N PHE A 37 6.94 -0.14 -3.17
CA PHE A 37 7.58 0.34 -1.95
C PHE A 37 8.34 -0.79 -1.22
N LEU A 38 7.76 -1.99 -1.17
CA LEU A 38 8.49 -3.14 -0.64
C LEU A 38 9.73 -3.48 -1.46
N LEU A 39 9.65 -3.43 -2.80
CA LEU A 39 10.83 -3.62 -3.65
C LEU A 39 11.93 -2.58 -3.40
N LEU A 40 11.56 -1.33 -3.10
CA LEU A 40 12.50 -0.29 -2.68
C LEU A 40 13.14 -0.60 -1.33
N MET A 41 12.34 -1.01 -0.34
CA MET A 41 12.84 -1.43 0.98
C MET A 41 13.76 -2.65 0.90
N LEU A 42 13.49 -3.57 -0.02
CA LEU A 42 14.32 -4.74 -0.33
C LEU A 42 15.59 -4.38 -1.12
N GLY A 43 15.72 -3.16 -1.66
CA GLY A 43 16.83 -2.76 -2.54
C GLY A 43 16.76 -3.38 -3.95
N MET A 44 15.64 -4.05 -4.28
CA MET A 44 15.42 -4.80 -5.51
C MET A 44 14.75 -3.99 -6.62
N TYR A 45 14.26 -2.79 -6.30
CA TYR A 45 13.62 -1.90 -7.28
C TYR A 45 14.50 -1.62 -8.50
N GLY A 46 15.80 -1.34 -8.26
CA GLY A 46 16.79 -1.13 -9.32
C GLY A 46 16.99 -2.35 -10.22
N ALA A 47 17.05 -3.54 -9.62
CA ALA A 47 17.18 -4.78 -10.38
C ALA A 47 15.94 -5.03 -11.26
N VAL A 48 14.74 -4.84 -10.71
CA VAL A 48 13.48 -5.06 -11.44
C VAL A 48 13.32 -4.05 -12.58
N ILE A 49 13.66 -2.77 -12.38
CA ILE A 49 13.60 -1.79 -13.48
C ILE A 49 14.61 -2.13 -14.57
N ASN A 50 15.83 -2.53 -14.23
CA ASN A 50 16.82 -2.95 -15.23
C ASN A 50 16.35 -4.18 -16.02
N VAL A 51 15.71 -5.15 -15.39
CA VAL A 51 15.13 -6.32 -16.08
C VAL A 51 14.10 -5.89 -17.13
N VAL A 52 13.28 -4.88 -16.82
CA VAL A 52 12.26 -4.35 -17.73
C VAL A 52 12.88 -3.47 -18.82
N THR A 53 13.82 -2.59 -18.47
CA THR A 53 14.46 -1.65 -19.41
C THR A 53 15.39 -2.36 -20.38
N ASP A 54 16.19 -3.31 -19.92
CA ASP A 54 17.17 -4.04 -20.74
C ASP A 54 16.56 -5.30 -21.39
N LEU A 55 15.25 -5.54 -21.19
CA LEU A 55 14.52 -6.71 -21.71
C LEU A 55 15.25 -8.03 -21.43
N ARG A 56 15.72 -8.21 -20.18
CA ARG A 56 16.40 -9.44 -19.74
C ARG A 56 15.39 -10.58 -19.65
N TYR A 57 15.11 -11.24 -20.78
CA TYR A 57 14.03 -12.23 -20.92
C TYR A 57 14.06 -13.34 -19.87
N ILE A 58 15.24 -13.88 -19.55
CA ILE A 58 15.38 -14.95 -18.54
C ILE A 58 14.96 -14.45 -17.16
N ASP A 59 15.47 -13.29 -16.74
CA ASP A 59 15.18 -12.70 -15.43
C ASP A 59 13.72 -12.25 -15.33
N ALA A 60 13.15 -11.72 -16.41
CA ALA A 60 11.74 -11.36 -16.48
C ALA A 60 10.83 -12.58 -16.31
N VAL A 61 11.13 -13.69 -17.01
CA VAL A 61 10.37 -14.95 -16.87
C VAL A 61 10.50 -15.52 -15.47
N VAL A 62 11.69 -15.50 -14.87
CA VAL A 62 11.90 -15.98 -13.50
C VAL A 62 11.17 -15.11 -12.47
N PHE A 63 11.20 -13.78 -12.63
CA PHE A 63 10.44 -12.86 -11.80
C PHE A 63 8.93 -13.11 -11.90
N LEU A 64 8.41 -13.25 -13.12
CA LEU A 64 6.98 -13.53 -13.36
C LEU A 64 6.57 -14.91 -12.84
N ALA A 65 7.42 -15.93 -13.00
CA ALA A 65 7.18 -17.25 -12.44
C ALA A 65 7.13 -17.21 -10.90
N GLY A 66 8.08 -16.51 -10.27
CA GLY A 66 8.08 -16.28 -8.83
C GLY A 66 6.83 -15.53 -8.35
N ALA A 67 6.43 -14.49 -9.06
CA ALA A 67 5.18 -13.77 -8.80
C ALA A 67 3.96 -14.68 -8.95
N ALA A 68 3.84 -15.47 -10.02
CA ALA A 68 2.71 -16.38 -10.22
C ALA A 68 2.61 -17.43 -9.10
N VAL A 69 3.73 -18.02 -8.69
CA VAL A 69 3.78 -18.98 -7.58
C VAL A 69 3.42 -18.31 -6.26
N GLY A 70 3.97 -17.12 -5.99
CA GLY A 70 3.67 -16.33 -4.79
C GLY A 70 2.19 -15.98 -4.70
N LEU A 71 1.60 -15.51 -5.81
CA LEU A 71 0.18 -15.20 -5.95
C LEU A 71 -0.69 -16.45 -5.71
N ALA A 72 -0.35 -17.59 -6.31
CA ALA A 72 -1.12 -18.82 -6.12
C ALA A 72 -1.12 -19.29 -4.66
N LEU A 73 0.06 -19.30 -4.02
CA LEU A 73 0.21 -19.65 -2.61
C LEU A 73 -0.56 -18.68 -1.72
N PHE A 74 -0.36 -17.37 -1.91
CA PHE A 74 -0.98 -16.34 -1.12
C PHE A 74 -2.50 -16.31 -1.30
N SER A 75 -3.00 -16.43 -2.53
CA SER A 75 -4.43 -16.52 -2.83
C SER A 75 -5.08 -17.71 -2.10
N THR A 76 -4.41 -18.85 -2.08
CA THR A 76 -4.91 -20.03 -1.36
C THR A 76 -4.89 -19.82 0.17
N VAL A 77 -3.83 -19.22 0.72
CA VAL A 77 -3.73 -18.91 2.15
C VAL A 77 -4.78 -17.88 2.56
N LEU A 78 -4.92 -16.81 1.79
CA LEU A 78 -5.87 -15.73 2.02
C LEU A 78 -7.30 -16.25 1.91
N GLY A 79 -7.61 -17.07 0.90
CA GLY A 79 -8.90 -17.74 0.76
C GLY A 79 -9.24 -18.56 2.00
N ARG A 80 -8.32 -19.42 2.47
CA ARG A 80 -8.52 -20.19 3.71
C ARG A 80 -8.70 -19.31 4.95
N LEU A 81 -7.98 -18.20 5.02
CA LEU A 81 -8.07 -17.26 6.13
C LEU A 81 -9.42 -16.53 6.13
N LEU A 82 -9.92 -16.14 4.96
CA LEU A 82 -11.25 -15.55 4.81
C LEU A 82 -12.35 -16.56 5.14
N ASP A 83 -12.19 -17.83 4.75
CA ASP A 83 -13.18 -18.88 5.04
C ASP A 83 -13.30 -19.16 6.54
N ARG A 84 -12.18 -19.14 7.27
CA ARG A 84 -12.16 -19.44 8.72
C ARG A 84 -12.34 -18.21 9.60
N ALA A 85 -11.99 -17.02 9.11
CA ALA A 85 -11.89 -15.80 9.91
C ALA A 85 -12.34 -14.55 9.12
N ARG A 86 -13.49 -14.64 8.41
CA ARG A 86 -14.02 -13.55 7.57
C ARG A 86 -14.14 -12.21 8.30
N ASN A 87 -14.76 -12.20 9.48
CA ASN A 87 -15.02 -10.97 10.23
C ASN A 87 -13.74 -10.21 10.61
N PRO A 88 -12.71 -10.82 11.24
CA PRO A 88 -11.48 -10.11 11.56
C PRO A 88 -10.67 -9.73 10.31
N VAL A 89 -10.64 -10.55 9.25
CA VAL A 89 -9.91 -10.19 8.01
C VAL A 89 -10.52 -8.97 7.34
N MET A 90 -11.85 -8.92 7.24
CA MET A 90 -12.55 -7.74 6.71
C MET A 90 -12.31 -6.51 7.58
N ALA A 91 -12.30 -6.65 8.91
CA ALA A 91 -12.00 -5.55 9.82
C ALA A 91 -10.57 -5.01 9.63
N VAL A 92 -9.59 -5.90 9.42
CA VAL A 92 -8.19 -5.51 9.11
C VAL A 92 -8.10 -4.78 7.77
N MET A 93 -8.73 -5.31 6.72
CA MET A 93 -8.72 -4.66 5.39
C MET A 93 -9.37 -3.27 5.44
N VAL A 94 -10.54 -3.15 6.09
CA VAL A 94 -11.21 -1.86 6.29
C VAL A 94 -10.34 -0.93 7.14
N GLY A 95 -9.70 -1.43 8.20
CA GLY A 95 -8.77 -0.66 9.02
C GLY A 95 -7.56 -0.13 8.23
N LEU A 96 -6.97 -0.95 7.36
CA LEU A 96 -5.89 -0.55 6.46
C LEU A 96 -6.34 0.50 5.44
N MET A 97 -7.52 0.33 4.84
CA MET A 97 -8.10 1.30 3.91
C MET A 97 -8.45 2.63 4.59
N VAL A 98 -9.02 2.61 5.79
CA VAL A 98 -9.30 3.83 6.57
C VAL A 98 -8.00 4.49 7.03
N GLY A 99 -7.00 3.69 7.42
CA GLY A 99 -5.66 4.18 7.78
C GLY A 99 -4.97 4.90 6.63
N SER A 100 -5.04 4.36 5.41
CA SER A 100 -4.50 5.05 4.22
C SER A 100 -5.31 6.30 3.85
N LEU A 101 -6.63 6.29 4.10
CA LEU A 101 -7.49 7.47 3.91
C LEU A 101 -7.09 8.64 4.83
N ARG A 102 -6.64 8.36 6.05
CA ARG A 102 -6.09 9.38 6.97
C ARG A 102 -4.82 10.02 6.41
N VAL A 103 -4.00 9.26 5.68
CA VAL A 103 -2.83 9.77 4.95
C VAL A 103 -3.23 10.50 3.66
N LEU A 104 -4.50 10.44 3.26
CA LEU A 104 -5.01 11.11 2.06
C LEU A 104 -5.92 12.32 2.36
N TRP A 105 -6.17 12.64 3.63
CA TRP A 105 -7.18 13.63 4.04
C TRP A 105 -6.69 14.59 5.14
N PRO A 106 -7.00 15.91 5.09
CA PRO A 106 -7.25 16.77 3.93
C PRO A 106 -6.01 17.64 3.65
N TRP A 107 -5.49 17.59 2.42
CA TRP A 107 -4.34 18.39 2.00
C TRP A 107 -4.81 19.49 1.06
N PRO A 108 -4.75 20.78 1.46
CA PRO A 108 -4.96 21.89 0.54
C PRO A 108 -3.96 21.87 -0.63
N ASN A 109 -2.77 21.29 -0.41
CA ASN A 109 -1.70 21.14 -1.39
C ASN A 109 -1.09 19.73 -1.26
N GLY A 110 -1.09 18.97 -2.35
CA GLY A 110 -0.85 17.52 -2.39
C GLY A 110 0.45 17.02 -1.74
N VAL A 111 0.48 15.71 -1.49
CA VAL A 111 1.64 15.01 -0.94
C VAL A 111 2.74 14.88 -2.01
N GLY A 112 3.79 15.69 -1.87
CA GLY A 112 4.97 15.64 -2.71
C GLY A 112 5.19 16.91 -3.53
N VAL A 113 6.45 17.30 -3.65
CA VAL A 113 6.92 18.44 -4.45
C VAL A 113 6.67 18.12 -5.92
N ILE A 114 5.60 18.66 -6.52
CA ILE A 114 5.43 18.67 -7.97
C ILE A 114 5.94 20.01 -8.48
N SER A 115 7.23 20.09 -8.82
CA SER A 115 7.75 21.21 -9.61
C SER A 115 8.42 20.69 -10.88
N ARG A 116 7.85 21.06 -12.04
CA ARG A 116 8.44 20.91 -13.38
C ARG A 116 9.40 22.07 -13.71
N HIS A 117 9.47 23.12 -12.88
CA HIS A 117 10.33 24.29 -13.06
C HIS A 117 10.99 24.68 -11.73
N GLU A 118 12.27 25.04 -11.79
CA GLU A 118 13.25 25.03 -10.69
C GLU A 118 13.12 26.12 -9.60
N ASP A 119 12.14 27.04 -9.64
CA ASP A 119 12.24 28.27 -8.84
C ASP A 119 11.17 28.49 -7.75
N GLU A 120 10.34 27.51 -7.40
CA GLU A 120 9.45 27.65 -6.24
C GLU A 120 9.36 26.34 -5.43
N ILE A 121 9.98 26.35 -4.24
CA ILE A 121 9.93 25.27 -3.26
C ILE A 121 8.61 25.38 -2.50
N ILE A 122 7.53 24.88 -3.10
CA ILE A 122 6.29 24.67 -2.36
C ILE A 122 6.52 23.47 -1.44
N SER A 123 6.66 23.76 -0.14
CA SER A 123 6.81 22.75 0.90
C SER A 123 5.54 21.92 0.94
N GLY A 124 5.61 20.69 0.42
CA GLY A 124 4.57 19.69 0.59
C GLY A 124 4.26 19.51 2.07
N THR A 125 3.00 19.28 2.37
CA THR A 125 2.47 19.13 3.73
C THR A 125 3.29 18.10 4.52
N GLY A 126 4.01 18.59 5.53
CA GLY A 126 4.66 17.76 6.52
C GLY A 126 3.62 16.95 7.29
N LEU A 127 4.05 15.85 7.91
CA LEU A 127 3.23 15.05 8.84
C LEU A 127 3.05 15.81 10.16
N ASP A 128 2.69 17.08 10.10
CA ASP A 128 2.49 17.96 11.24
C ASP A 128 1.01 18.05 11.57
N TRP A 129 0.72 18.28 12.86
CA TRP A 129 -0.63 18.53 13.33
C TRP A 129 -1.19 19.77 12.62
N PRO A 130 -2.46 19.76 12.15
CA PRO A 130 -3.03 20.91 11.46
C PRO A 130 -2.90 22.17 12.33
N ALA A 131 -2.55 23.29 11.71
CA ALA A 131 -2.55 24.58 12.39
C ALA A 131 -3.96 24.86 12.96
N ALA A 132 -4.02 25.48 14.14
CA ALA A 132 -5.24 25.61 14.95
C ALA A 132 -6.39 26.40 14.28
N ASP A 133 -6.13 27.02 13.13
CA ASP A 133 -7.04 27.81 12.31
C ASP A 133 -7.88 26.98 11.32
N GLU A 134 -7.46 25.76 10.97
CA GLU A 134 -8.19 24.88 10.02
C GLU A 134 -8.76 23.59 10.66
N TRP A 135 -9.01 23.56 11.97
CA TRP A 135 -9.48 22.35 12.67
C TRP A 135 -10.95 21.97 12.41
N LEU A 136 -11.78 22.90 11.95
CA LEU A 136 -13.23 22.67 11.77
C LEU A 136 -13.54 21.71 10.62
N ALA A 137 -12.86 21.84 9.49
CA ALA A 137 -13.04 20.96 8.34
C ALA A 137 -12.71 19.47 8.63
N PRO A 138 -11.56 19.13 9.22
CA PRO A 138 -11.23 17.74 9.54
C PRO A 138 -12.10 17.16 10.66
N THR A 139 -12.52 17.95 11.65
CA THR A 139 -13.38 17.47 12.74
C THR A 139 -14.82 17.20 12.30
N VAL A 140 -15.40 18.05 11.45
CA VAL A 140 -16.74 17.83 10.87
C VAL A 140 -16.72 16.64 9.92
N ALA A 141 -15.68 16.49 9.09
CA ALA A 141 -15.53 15.32 8.22
C ALA A 141 -15.35 14.02 9.02
N ALA A 142 -14.59 14.03 10.11
CA ALA A 142 -14.44 12.89 11.01
C ALA A 142 -15.77 12.52 11.68
N ALA A 143 -16.55 13.51 12.13
CA ALA A 143 -17.88 13.29 12.69
C ALA A 143 -18.85 12.71 11.65
N ALA A 144 -18.79 13.18 10.40
CA ALA A 144 -19.58 12.66 9.30
C ALA A 144 -19.21 11.21 8.93
N GLY A 145 -17.91 10.89 8.90
CA GLY A 145 -17.41 9.53 8.69
C GLY A 145 -17.86 8.57 9.81
N LEU A 146 -17.77 8.99 11.07
CA LEU A 146 -18.28 8.24 12.22
C LEU A 146 -19.80 8.02 12.11
N ALA A 147 -20.56 9.04 11.75
CA ALA A 147 -22.01 8.96 11.59
C ALA A 147 -22.40 7.99 10.47
N ALA A 148 -21.72 8.04 9.31
CA ALA A 148 -21.96 7.13 8.20
C ALA A 148 -21.67 5.67 8.58
N VAL A 149 -20.56 5.41 9.28
CA VAL A 149 -20.22 4.07 9.77
C VAL A 149 -21.27 3.59 10.77
N LEU A 150 -21.69 4.42 11.73
CA LEU A 150 -22.71 4.03 12.71
C LEU A 150 -24.08 3.76 12.07
N ILE A 151 -24.46 4.51 11.03
CA ILE A 151 -25.69 4.28 10.26
C ILE A 151 -25.62 2.95 9.51
N ILE A 152 -24.52 2.68 8.81
CA ILE A 152 -24.31 1.41 8.10
C ILE A 152 -24.30 0.23 9.08
N THR A 153 -23.64 0.39 10.23
CA THR A 153 -23.55 -0.66 11.25
C THR A 153 -24.92 -0.93 11.88
N ARG A 154 -25.75 0.11 12.09
CA ARG A 154 -27.13 -0.06 12.57
C ARG A 154 -28.03 -0.73 11.53
N LEU A 155 -27.98 -0.30 10.27
CA LEU A 155 -28.74 -0.91 9.16
C LEU A 155 -28.35 -2.37 8.89
N ALA A 156 -27.07 -2.72 9.07
CA ALA A 156 -26.59 -4.09 8.96
C ALA A 156 -27.05 -4.99 10.12
N ARG A 157 -27.25 -4.41 11.31
CA ARG A 157 -27.72 -5.13 12.50
C ARG A 157 -29.22 -5.43 12.44
N ASP A 158 -30.02 -4.51 11.90
CA ASP A 158 -31.46 -4.67 11.74
C ASP A 158 -31.87 -5.71 10.68
N ARG A 159 -30.96 -6.10 9.78
CA ARG A 159 -31.20 -7.15 8.77
C ARG A 159 -30.75 -8.55 9.19
N GLY A 160 -30.12 -8.69 10.36
CA GLY A 160 -29.63 -9.97 10.89
C GLY A 160 -30.53 -10.61 11.96
N SER A 161 -31.72 -10.05 12.22
CA SER A 161 -32.67 -10.53 13.22
C SER A 161 -34.05 -10.90 12.64
N VAL A 162 -34.07 -11.46 11.42
CA VAL A 162 -35.25 -12.12 10.83
C VAL A 162 -34.84 -13.50 10.35
#